data_AF-A0A2T2QYZ7-F1
#
_entry.id   AF-A0A2T2QYZ7-F1
#
_cell.length_a   1.000
_cell.length_b   1.000
_cell.length_c   1.000
_cell.angle_alpha   90.00
_cell.angle_beta   90.00
_cell.angle_gamma   90.00
#
_symmetry.space_group_name_H-M   'P 1'
#
loop_
_entity.id
_entity.type
_entity.pdbx_description
1 polymer ?
#
loop_
_entity_poly.entity_id
_entity_poly.type
_entity_poly.pdbx_seq_one_letter_code
_entity_poly.pdbx_strand_id
1 'polypeptide(L)'
;MDVKHAIAGTVGSVGILFLLPITVQAQESERSVGEVRDEYEQVVEQAESLEEQKTDIEKELESYNQKIENLSEDIEQTDKSLSEVKDDLKATKEKIQNLKEDIENQKRLIKEYLATLHTEEGVSAMRMIFSNKNLSDLVGKIENVNTIQSSLRERIRIVEKNKKQIRSAKEHMFAKERELENKKRRLTKQKNLRENNKRQKKQLLSDVNSDLSKKRQRKEKLASEIDALTGAQEEEAVSIKEAYEQAELISSKLHNKISPAYLTAVLMVESGSNSTVGHNFGSSYYKDAMTRCKNQEGNGTSIPAKRQEDAFENIVNTLGLSVNKKVSSCPYPSYQGIGGAMGYAQFLPTTWMSWASIVKKYNSGEELPNPWNLEDAMLAAAVKLTNANPSIEHGDDLTSNQGLRRQRALQYLGGGSHGWYANHISSSMKRVKRLMGDTEDNESSTD
;
A
#
# COMPACT_ATOMS: atom_id res chain seq x y z
N MET A 1 -13.40 83.35 16.79
CA MET A 1 -13.55 83.59 18.23
C MET A 1 -12.63 82.61 18.93
N ASP A 2 -11.58 83.18 19.53
CA ASP A 2 -10.65 82.68 20.57
C ASP A 2 -10.06 81.26 20.39
N VAL A 3 -8.80 81.06 19.95
CA VAL A 3 -7.48 81.58 20.37
C VAL A 3 -7.23 81.26 21.86
N LYS A 4 -6.29 80.39 22.25
CA LYS A 4 -4.85 80.70 22.45
C LYS A 4 -4.04 79.41 22.79
N HIS A 5 -2.97 79.08 22.05
CA HIS A 5 -1.52 79.38 22.28
C HIS A 5 -0.86 78.44 23.33
N ALA A 6 0.40 78.02 23.32
CA ALA A 6 1.68 78.37 22.67
C ALA A 6 2.59 77.10 22.75
N ILE A 7 3.51 76.76 21.84
CA ILE A 7 4.76 77.38 21.36
C ILE A 7 5.90 77.51 22.42
N ALA A 8 6.99 76.80 22.11
CA ALA A 8 8.44 77.12 22.26
C ALA A 8 9.28 76.73 23.49
N GLY A 9 10.50 76.28 23.16
CA GLY A 9 11.73 76.31 23.98
C GLY A 9 12.57 75.02 23.86
N THR A 10 13.38 74.74 22.81
CA THR A 10 14.81 75.12 22.58
C THR A 10 15.66 75.17 23.88
N VAL A 11 16.83 74.53 24.04
CA VAL A 11 18.11 74.61 23.28
C VAL A 11 19.10 73.51 23.75
N GLY A 12 19.95 73.02 22.83
CA GLY A 12 21.33 72.54 23.09
C GLY A 12 21.47 71.01 23.23
N SER A 13 22.40 70.30 22.61
CA SER A 13 23.68 70.65 21.97
C SER A 13 24.27 69.41 21.28
N VAL A 14 24.87 69.61 20.10
CA VAL A 14 26.03 68.93 19.49
C VAL A 14 26.38 67.50 19.95
N GLY A 15 26.43 66.53 19.02
CA GLY A 15 27.20 65.31 19.27
C GLY A 15 27.00 64.15 18.28
N ILE A 16 27.86 64.10 17.27
CA ILE A 16 28.58 62.90 16.79
C ILE A 16 27.75 61.71 16.25
N LEU A 17 28.00 61.43 14.97
CA LEU A 17 27.71 60.20 14.25
C LEU A 17 28.25 58.97 15.00
N PHE A 18 27.38 58.08 15.46
CA PHE A 18 27.74 56.69 15.77
C PHE A 18 26.82 55.76 14.97
N LEU A 19 27.41 55.12 13.96
CA LEU A 19 26.91 53.90 13.35
C LEU A 19 26.87 52.82 14.44
N LEU A 20 25.69 52.54 14.97
CA LEU A 20 25.47 51.33 15.76
C LEU A 20 25.22 50.18 14.77
N PRO A 21 26.01 49.08 14.81
CA PRO A 21 25.70 47.90 14.04
C PRO A 21 24.38 47.35 14.56
N ILE A 22 23.40 47.18 13.67
CA ILE A 22 22.27 46.30 13.90
C ILE A 22 22.89 44.91 13.99
N THR A 23 23.12 44.43 15.21
CA THR A 23 23.34 43.01 15.45
C THR A 23 22.04 42.33 15.04
N VAL A 24 22.06 41.71 13.86
CA VAL A 24 21.10 40.68 13.48
C VAL A 24 21.30 39.56 14.48
N GLN A 25 20.49 39.57 15.53
CA GLN A 25 20.36 38.44 16.42
C GLN A 25 19.61 37.40 15.59
N ALA A 26 20.36 36.45 15.03
CA ALA A 26 19.79 35.23 14.48
C ALA A 26 19.04 34.56 15.61
N GLN A 27 17.72 34.71 15.60
CA GLN A 27 16.83 33.97 16.48
C GLN A 27 16.69 32.57 15.89
N GLU A 28 17.73 31.74 16.08
CA GLU A 28 17.56 30.30 16.05
C GLU A 28 16.60 29.95 17.18
N SER A 29 15.37 29.62 16.82
CA SER A 29 14.49 28.88 17.72
C SER A 29 15.22 27.57 18.02
N GLU A 30 15.78 27.42 19.23
CA GLU A 30 16.25 26.13 19.74
C GLU A 30 15.03 25.19 19.84
N ARG A 31 14.71 24.51 18.73
CA ARG A 31 13.75 23.41 18.74
C ARG A 31 14.28 22.35 19.67
N SER A 32 13.43 21.83 20.54
CA SER A 32 13.85 20.75 21.43
C SER A 32 14.06 19.47 20.61
N VAL A 33 15.03 18.64 21.00
CA VAL A 33 15.26 17.32 20.37
C VAL A 33 13.98 16.49 20.31
N GLY A 34 13.09 16.62 21.31
CA GLY A 34 11.79 15.93 21.34
C GLY A 34 10.87 16.35 20.20
N GLU A 35 10.74 17.65 19.95
CA GLU A 35 9.89 18.17 18.86
C GLU A 35 10.37 17.74 17.47
N VAL A 36 11.69 17.78 17.25
CA VAL A 36 12.29 17.35 15.97
C VAL A 36 12.10 15.84 15.76
N ARG A 37 12.14 15.04 16.83
CA ARG A 37 11.89 13.60 16.79
C ARG A 37 10.44 13.26 16.52
N ASP A 38 9.50 13.93 17.17
CA ASP A 38 8.08 13.76 16.89
C ASP A 38 7.77 14.09 15.42
N GLU A 39 8.38 15.15 14.89
CA GLU A 39 8.28 15.49 13.47
C GLU A 39 8.91 14.41 12.57
N TYR A 40 10.07 13.87 12.95
CA TYR A 40 10.74 12.80 12.22
C TYR A 40 9.87 11.54 12.14
N GLU A 41 9.28 11.13 13.26
CA GLU A 41 8.44 9.94 13.36
C GLU A 41 7.16 10.10 12.52
N GLN A 42 6.49 11.25 12.59
CA GLN A 42 5.35 11.57 11.73
C GLN A 42 5.71 11.54 10.25
N VAL A 43 6.90 12.05 9.87
CA VAL A 43 7.37 12.02 8.48
C VAL A 43 7.66 10.59 8.03
N VAL A 44 8.18 9.73 8.90
CA VAL A 44 8.39 8.30 8.63
C VAL A 44 7.05 7.59 8.41
N GLU A 45 6.08 7.76 9.29
CA GLU A 45 4.75 7.15 9.15
C GLU A 45 4.05 7.60 7.85
N GLN A 46 4.14 8.89 7.53
CA GLN A 46 3.59 9.42 6.27
C GLN A 46 4.28 8.85 5.04
N ALA A 47 5.60 8.70 5.07
CA ALA A 47 6.36 8.09 3.97
C ALA A 47 5.96 6.63 3.77
N GLU A 48 5.74 5.88 4.85
CA GLU A 48 5.29 4.48 4.79
C GLU A 48 3.88 4.35 4.24
N SER A 49 2.94 5.18 4.69
CA SER A 49 1.59 5.21 4.12
C SER A 49 1.61 5.52 2.61
N LEU A 50 2.50 6.41 2.16
CA LEU A 50 2.66 6.72 0.74
C LEU A 50 3.27 5.54 -0.04
N GLU A 51 4.18 4.75 0.53
CA GLU A 51 4.71 3.53 -0.10
C GLU A 51 3.66 2.43 -0.24
N GLU A 52 2.80 2.27 0.77
CA GLU A 52 1.66 1.35 0.71
C GLU A 52 0.69 1.78 -0.40
N GLN A 53 0.32 3.07 -0.44
CA GLN A 53 -0.54 3.63 -1.50
C GLN A 53 0.08 3.47 -2.90
N LYS A 54 1.39 3.70 -3.04
CA LYS A 54 2.13 3.50 -4.29
C LYS A 54 2.00 2.06 -4.77
N THR A 55 2.27 1.11 -3.87
CA THR A 55 2.20 -0.33 -4.17
C THR A 55 0.80 -0.73 -4.65
N ASP A 56 -0.25 -0.22 -4.00
CA ASP A 56 -1.63 -0.52 -4.40
C ASP A 56 -1.99 0.10 -5.76
N ILE A 57 -1.55 1.32 -6.04
CA ILE A 57 -1.75 1.97 -7.34
C ILE A 57 -1.02 1.18 -8.45
N GLU A 58 0.20 0.69 -8.20
CA GLU A 58 0.95 -0.14 -9.15
C GLU A 58 0.23 -1.45 -9.46
N LYS A 59 -0.30 -2.14 -8.45
CA LYS A 59 -1.13 -3.35 -8.64
C LYS A 59 -2.40 -3.06 -9.45
N GLU A 60 -3.08 -1.96 -9.17
CA GLU A 60 -4.25 -1.55 -9.94
C GLU A 60 -3.91 -1.27 -11.41
N LEU A 61 -2.80 -0.57 -11.67
CA LEU A 61 -2.32 -0.30 -13.03
C LEU A 61 -2.05 -1.58 -13.81
N GLU A 62 -1.49 -2.59 -13.16
CA GLU A 62 -1.27 -3.90 -13.77
C GLU A 62 -2.60 -4.61 -14.10
N SER A 63 -3.58 -4.56 -13.17
CA SER A 63 -4.93 -5.05 -13.46
C SER A 63 -5.58 -4.31 -14.65
N TYR A 64 -5.36 -3.01 -14.79
CA TYR A 64 -5.84 -2.25 -15.94
C TYR A 64 -5.15 -2.67 -17.24
N ASN A 65 -3.85 -2.98 -17.22
CA ASN A 65 -3.13 -3.48 -18.40
C ASN A 65 -3.78 -4.75 -18.94
N GLN A 66 -3.96 -5.75 -18.07
CA GLN A 66 -4.56 -7.04 -18.42
C GLN A 66 -5.99 -6.89 -18.95
N LYS A 67 -6.81 -6.04 -18.30
CA LYS A 67 -8.18 -5.77 -18.78
C LYS A 67 -8.22 -5.10 -20.15
N ILE A 68 -7.28 -4.19 -20.43
CA ILE A 68 -7.18 -3.50 -21.73
C ILE A 68 -6.70 -4.47 -22.82
N GLU A 69 -5.78 -5.37 -22.49
CA GLU A 69 -5.29 -6.42 -23.37
C GLU A 69 -6.42 -7.37 -23.76
N ASN A 70 -7.12 -7.95 -22.78
CA ASN A 70 -8.29 -8.82 -23.04
C ASN A 70 -9.35 -8.13 -23.91
N LEU A 71 -9.65 -6.85 -23.64
CA LEU A 71 -10.58 -6.08 -24.47
C LEU A 71 -10.06 -5.85 -25.90
N SER A 72 -8.74 -5.77 -26.08
CA SER A 72 -8.13 -5.63 -27.41
C SER A 72 -8.23 -6.92 -28.20
N GLU A 73 -7.99 -8.06 -27.56
CA GLU A 73 -8.20 -9.39 -28.14
C GLU A 73 -9.67 -9.62 -28.51
N ASP A 74 -10.60 -9.27 -27.63
CA ASP A 74 -12.04 -9.35 -27.90
C ASP A 74 -12.47 -8.50 -29.11
N ILE A 75 -11.86 -7.32 -29.27
CA ILE A 75 -12.08 -6.44 -30.42
C ILE A 75 -11.52 -7.10 -31.69
N GLU A 76 -10.30 -7.62 -31.64
CA GLU A 76 -9.66 -8.28 -32.78
C GLU A 76 -10.46 -9.51 -33.24
N GLN A 77 -10.90 -10.35 -32.31
CA GLN A 77 -11.74 -11.50 -32.60
C GLN A 77 -13.09 -11.07 -33.21
N THR A 78 -13.69 -9.98 -32.69
CA THR A 78 -14.93 -9.42 -33.26
C THR A 78 -14.70 -8.87 -34.67
N ASP A 79 -13.54 -8.27 -34.94
CA ASP A 79 -13.16 -7.77 -36.26
C ASP A 79 -12.94 -8.88 -37.27
N LYS A 80 -12.32 -9.98 -36.85
CA LYS A 80 -12.20 -11.19 -37.67
C LYS A 80 -13.57 -11.75 -38.05
N SER A 81 -14.48 -11.89 -37.07
CA SER A 81 -15.86 -12.32 -37.35
C SER A 81 -16.63 -11.34 -38.25
N LEU A 82 -16.39 -10.03 -38.13
CA LEU A 82 -16.97 -9.04 -39.05
C LEU A 82 -16.44 -9.22 -40.47
N SER A 83 -15.15 -9.53 -40.65
CA SER A 83 -14.56 -9.81 -41.95
C SER A 83 -15.18 -11.07 -42.58
N GLU A 84 -15.28 -12.16 -41.81
CA GLU A 84 -15.90 -13.41 -42.23
C GLU A 84 -17.36 -13.19 -42.67
N VAL A 85 -18.15 -12.45 -41.87
CA VAL A 85 -19.53 -12.10 -42.22
C VAL A 85 -19.63 -11.25 -43.48
N LYS A 86 -18.65 -10.36 -43.73
CA LYS A 86 -18.59 -9.54 -44.96
C LYS A 86 -18.28 -10.37 -46.20
N ASP A 87 -17.40 -11.35 -46.07
CA ASP A 87 -17.07 -12.28 -47.16
C ASP A 87 -18.28 -13.19 -47.47
N ASP A 88 -18.93 -13.71 -46.42
CA ASP A 88 -20.19 -14.46 -46.56
C ASP A 88 -21.27 -13.60 -47.24
N LEU A 89 -21.40 -12.33 -46.85
CA LEU A 89 -22.30 -11.33 -47.45
C LEU A 89 -22.04 -11.17 -48.94
N LYS A 90 -20.77 -11.15 -49.36
CA LYS A 90 -20.41 -11.08 -50.78
C LYS A 90 -20.84 -12.35 -51.52
N ALA A 91 -20.48 -13.53 -51.02
CA ALA A 91 -20.87 -14.81 -51.63
C ALA A 91 -22.39 -14.99 -51.68
N THR A 92 -23.11 -14.53 -50.66
CA THR A 92 -24.57 -14.61 -50.61
C THR A 92 -25.23 -13.60 -51.54
N LYS A 93 -24.65 -12.41 -51.75
CA LYS A 93 -25.12 -11.46 -52.78
C LYS A 93 -25.03 -12.07 -54.18
N GLU A 94 -23.95 -12.78 -54.50
CA GLU A 94 -23.80 -13.51 -55.77
C GLU A 94 -24.86 -14.61 -55.90
N LYS A 95 -25.08 -15.43 -54.86
CA LYS A 95 -26.16 -16.43 -54.85
C LYS A 95 -27.55 -15.79 -55.04
N ILE A 96 -27.83 -14.67 -54.37
CA ILE A 96 -29.08 -13.93 -54.53
C ILE A 96 -29.24 -13.43 -55.97
N GLN A 97 -28.16 -13.01 -56.63
CA GLN A 97 -28.20 -12.60 -58.03
C GLN A 97 -28.58 -13.79 -58.93
N ASN A 98 -27.93 -14.94 -58.77
CA ASN A 98 -28.26 -16.16 -59.53
C ASN A 98 -29.72 -16.57 -59.30
N LEU A 99 -30.20 -16.58 -58.05
CA LEU A 99 -31.60 -16.89 -57.73
C LEU A 99 -32.59 -15.89 -58.34
N LYS A 100 -32.22 -14.62 -58.48
CA LYS A 100 -33.05 -13.62 -59.18
C LYS A 100 -33.09 -13.88 -60.68
N GLU A 101 -31.95 -14.18 -61.30
CA GLU A 101 -31.87 -14.55 -62.72
C GLU A 101 -32.71 -15.80 -62.99
N ASP A 102 -32.65 -16.80 -62.11
CA ASP A 102 -33.51 -17.99 -62.16
C ASP A 102 -34.99 -17.64 -62.03
N ILE A 103 -35.36 -16.75 -61.11
CA ILE A 103 -36.76 -16.28 -60.98
C ILE A 103 -37.24 -15.64 -62.28
N GLU A 104 -36.45 -14.78 -62.91
CA GLU A 104 -36.82 -14.14 -64.18
C GLU A 104 -36.90 -15.14 -65.33
N ASN A 105 -35.99 -16.12 -65.37
CA ASN A 105 -36.05 -17.23 -66.31
C ASN A 105 -37.31 -18.08 -66.13
N GLN A 106 -37.65 -18.46 -64.89
CA GLN A 106 -38.88 -19.22 -64.62
C GLN A 106 -40.12 -18.40 -64.95
N LYS A 107 -40.16 -17.10 -64.64
CA LYS A 107 -41.26 -16.21 -65.05
C LYS A 107 -41.42 -16.15 -66.56
N ARG A 108 -40.33 -16.08 -67.33
CA ARG A 108 -40.38 -16.13 -68.81
C ARG A 108 -41.00 -17.44 -69.30
N LEU A 109 -40.54 -18.57 -68.78
CA LEU A 109 -41.10 -19.88 -69.14
C LEU A 109 -42.58 -19.98 -68.77
N ILE A 110 -42.97 -19.52 -67.58
CA ILE A 110 -44.38 -19.45 -67.16
C ILE A 110 -45.21 -18.60 -68.15
N LYS A 111 -44.69 -17.46 -68.64
CA LYS A 111 -45.36 -16.66 -69.68
C LYS A 111 -45.53 -17.42 -70.99
N GLU A 112 -44.50 -18.15 -71.43
CA GLU A 112 -44.55 -18.97 -72.66
C GLU A 112 -45.59 -20.09 -72.53
N TYR A 113 -45.58 -20.86 -71.43
CA TYR A 113 -46.59 -21.90 -71.20
C TYR A 113 -48.01 -21.35 -71.17
N LEU A 114 -48.21 -20.18 -70.56
CA LEU A 114 -49.52 -19.55 -70.54
C LEU A 114 -49.94 -18.98 -71.90
N ALA A 115 -49.00 -18.55 -72.74
CA ALA A 115 -49.30 -18.15 -74.11
C ALA A 115 -49.75 -19.34 -74.95
N THR A 116 -49.13 -20.52 -74.78
CA THR A 116 -49.58 -21.78 -75.42
C THR A 116 -50.95 -22.23 -74.94
N LEU A 117 -51.28 -22.03 -73.66
CA LEU A 117 -52.63 -22.30 -73.14
C LEU A 117 -53.65 -21.24 -73.62
N HIS A 118 -53.22 -20.00 -73.84
CA HIS A 118 -54.07 -18.90 -74.29
C HIS A 118 -54.55 -19.06 -75.74
N THR A 119 -53.80 -19.76 -76.58
CA THR A 119 -54.23 -20.13 -77.94
C THR A 119 -55.35 -21.16 -77.97
N GLU A 120 -55.68 -21.80 -76.83
CA GLU A 120 -56.74 -22.82 -76.75
C GLU A 120 -58.01 -22.37 -76.02
N GLU A 121 -58.00 -21.38 -75.10
CA GLU A 121 -59.23 -20.73 -74.57
C GLU A 121 -58.95 -19.49 -73.66
N GLY A 122 -59.59 -18.34 -73.95
CA GLY A 122 -60.04 -17.30 -72.99
C GLY A 122 -59.11 -16.60 -71.96
N VAL A 123 -58.37 -15.56 -72.39
CA VAL A 123 -57.98 -14.22 -71.79
C VAL A 123 -57.71 -13.99 -70.27
N SER A 124 -57.88 -14.90 -69.29
CA SER A 124 -57.81 -14.52 -67.85
C SER A 124 -56.41 -14.61 -67.18
N ALA A 125 -55.55 -15.57 -67.57
CA ALA A 125 -54.34 -15.90 -66.80
C ALA A 125 -53.18 -14.89 -66.93
N MET A 126 -53.05 -14.21 -68.07
CA MET A 126 -51.91 -13.33 -68.36
C MET A 126 -51.91 -12.07 -67.47
N ARG A 127 -53.08 -11.58 -67.05
CA ARG A 127 -53.25 -10.37 -66.23
C ARG A 127 -52.87 -10.58 -64.75
N MET A 128 -52.95 -11.82 -64.25
CA MET A 128 -52.58 -12.16 -62.86
C MET A 128 -51.06 -12.18 -62.62
N ILE A 129 -50.25 -12.50 -63.64
CA ILE A 129 -48.77 -12.53 -63.52
C ILE A 129 -48.16 -11.14 -63.37
N PHE A 130 -48.75 -10.15 -64.04
CA PHE A 130 -48.29 -8.75 -63.98
C PHE A 130 -48.79 -8.02 -62.73
N SER A 131 -49.77 -8.59 -62.01
CA SER A 131 -50.20 -8.10 -60.72
C SER A 131 -49.31 -8.72 -59.64
N ASN A 132 -48.65 -7.94 -58.78
CA ASN A 132 -47.77 -8.41 -57.69
C ASN A 132 -48.48 -9.26 -56.58
N LYS A 133 -49.55 -10.01 -56.91
CA LYS A 133 -50.32 -10.87 -56.01
C LYS A 133 -49.69 -12.27 -55.88
N ASN A 134 -50.09 -13.02 -54.85
CA ASN A 134 -49.52 -14.32 -54.50
C ASN A 134 -49.74 -15.33 -55.64
N LEU A 135 -48.63 -15.88 -56.17
CA LEU A 135 -48.68 -16.90 -57.23
C LEU A 135 -49.37 -18.19 -56.74
N SER A 136 -49.40 -18.43 -55.44
CA SER A 136 -50.19 -19.46 -54.76
C SER A 136 -51.68 -19.46 -55.16
N ASP A 137 -52.28 -18.29 -55.41
CA ASP A 137 -53.69 -18.17 -55.83
C ASP A 137 -53.93 -18.70 -57.26
N LEU A 138 -52.88 -18.82 -58.08
CA LEU A 138 -52.95 -19.46 -59.41
C LEU A 138 -52.95 -20.99 -59.32
N VAL A 139 -52.27 -21.55 -58.32
CA VAL A 139 -52.13 -23.01 -58.16
C VAL A 139 -53.49 -23.66 -57.85
N GLY A 140 -54.34 -22.98 -57.08
CA GLY A 140 -55.67 -23.47 -56.69
C GLY A 140 -56.74 -23.40 -57.79
N LYS A 141 -56.48 -22.74 -58.93
CA LYS A 141 -57.46 -22.54 -60.02
C LYS A 141 -57.23 -23.42 -61.25
N ILE A 142 -56.18 -24.23 -61.24
CA ILE A 142 -55.80 -25.09 -62.35
C ILE A 142 -56.33 -26.49 -62.02
N GLU A 143 -57.48 -26.91 -62.54
CA GLU A 143 -57.96 -28.31 -62.46
C GLU A 143 -57.87 -28.99 -63.85
N ASN A 144 -57.57 -30.29 -63.84
CA ASN A 144 -57.36 -31.24 -64.97
C ASN A 144 -55.92 -31.44 -65.51
N VAL A 145 -55.32 -32.58 -65.13
CA VAL A 145 -53.93 -32.97 -65.38
C VAL A 145 -53.59 -33.15 -66.87
N ASN A 146 -53.10 -32.09 -67.50
CA ASN A 146 -52.22 -32.15 -68.67
C ASN A 146 -50.77 -31.80 -68.25
N THR A 147 -49.76 -32.38 -68.89
CA THR A 147 -48.32 -32.21 -68.59
C THR A 147 -47.91 -30.73 -68.43
N ILE A 148 -48.52 -29.83 -69.23
CA ILE A 148 -48.29 -28.39 -69.21
C ILE A 148 -48.66 -27.75 -67.86
N GLN A 149 -49.79 -28.16 -67.26
CA GLN A 149 -50.26 -27.62 -65.98
C GLN A 149 -49.37 -28.03 -64.81
N SER A 150 -48.87 -29.28 -64.81
CA SER A 150 -47.92 -29.77 -63.82
C SER A 150 -46.58 -29.01 -63.89
N SER A 151 -46.08 -28.75 -65.10
CA SER A 151 -44.88 -27.92 -65.30
C SER A 151 -45.08 -26.49 -64.80
N LEU A 152 -46.25 -25.88 -65.03
CA LEU A 152 -46.56 -24.53 -64.56
C LEU A 152 -46.57 -24.44 -63.02
N ARG A 153 -47.22 -25.40 -62.35
CA ARG A 153 -47.26 -25.45 -60.87
C ARG A 153 -45.86 -25.59 -60.27
N GLU A 154 -45.02 -26.45 -60.85
CA GLU A 154 -43.66 -26.65 -60.34
C GLU A 154 -42.80 -25.39 -60.45
N ARG A 155 -42.88 -24.67 -61.57
CA ARG A 155 -42.14 -23.41 -61.76
C ARG A 155 -42.59 -22.31 -60.79
N ILE A 156 -43.89 -22.22 -60.50
CA ILE A 156 -44.42 -21.29 -59.49
C ILE A 156 -43.85 -21.61 -58.10
N ARG A 157 -43.81 -22.89 -57.71
CA ARG A 157 -43.22 -23.31 -56.43
C ARG A 157 -41.73 -22.96 -56.33
N ILE A 158 -40.98 -23.16 -57.41
CA ILE A 158 -39.55 -22.77 -57.47
C ILE A 158 -39.39 -21.26 -57.24
N VAL A 159 -40.21 -20.42 -57.89
CA VAL A 159 -40.17 -18.97 -57.68
C VAL A 159 -40.47 -18.57 -56.24
N GLU A 160 -41.51 -19.16 -55.62
CA GLU A 160 -41.87 -18.87 -54.23
C GLU A 160 -40.78 -19.33 -53.25
N LYS A 161 -40.20 -20.52 -53.47
CA LYS A 161 -39.07 -21.04 -52.70
C LYS A 161 -37.86 -20.12 -52.79
N ASN A 162 -37.46 -19.71 -53.99
CA ASN A 162 -36.31 -18.82 -54.21
C ASN A 162 -36.53 -17.44 -53.58
N LYS A 163 -37.75 -16.87 -53.69
CA LYS A 163 -38.10 -15.60 -53.01
C LYS A 163 -37.98 -15.71 -51.49
N LYS A 164 -38.44 -16.81 -50.89
CA LYS A 164 -38.33 -17.06 -49.45
C LYS A 164 -36.87 -17.19 -49.01
N GLN A 165 -36.06 -17.93 -49.76
CA GLN A 165 -34.63 -18.08 -49.50
C GLN A 165 -33.89 -16.73 -49.55
N ILE A 166 -34.16 -15.89 -50.56
CA ILE A 166 -33.58 -14.54 -50.66
C ILE A 166 -33.95 -13.68 -49.44
N ARG A 167 -35.22 -13.68 -49.01
CA ARG A 167 -35.66 -12.89 -47.86
C ARG A 167 -34.94 -13.32 -46.57
N SER A 168 -34.94 -14.63 -46.29
CA SER A 168 -34.30 -15.19 -45.10
C SER A 168 -32.78 -14.92 -45.08
N ALA A 169 -32.11 -15.08 -46.23
CA ALA A 169 -30.67 -14.81 -46.33
C ALA A 169 -30.34 -13.35 -46.03
N LYS A 170 -31.11 -12.40 -46.58
CA LYS A 170 -30.91 -10.97 -46.29
C LYS A 170 -31.10 -10.63 -44.81
N GLU A 171 -32.21 -11.07 -44.22
CA GLU A 171 -32.54 -10.75 -42.82
C GLU A 171 -31.48 -11.27 -41.85
N HIS A 172 -31.07 -12.54 -41.99
CA HIS A 172 -30.08 -13.17 -41.11
C HIS A 172 -28.72 -12.44 -41.17
N MET A 173 -28.27 -12.07 -42.36
CA MET A 173 -26.95 -11.45 -42.52
C MET A 173 -26.88 -10.02 -42.00
N PHE A 174 -27.89 -9.20 -42.32
CA PHE A 174 -27.95 -7.83 -41.81
C PHE A 174 -28.13 -7.79 -40.28
N ALA A 175 -28.83 -8.78 -39.71
CA ALA A 175 -28.94 -8.93 -38.26
C ALA A 175 -27.57 -9.25 -37.65
N LYS A 176 -26.82 -10.21 -38.23
CA LYS A 176 -25.53 -10.64 -37.68
C LYS A 176 -24.45 -9.57 -37.78
N GLU A 177 -24.36 -8.87 -38.91
CA GLU A 177 -23.43 -7.75 -39.10
C GLU A 177 -23.71 -6.64 -38.06
N ARG A 178 -24.98 -6.26 -37.90
CA ARG A 178 -25.39 -5.24 -36.92
C ARG A 178 -25.07 -5.64 -35.48
N GLU A 179 -25.29 -6.90 -35.12
CA GLU A 179 -24.96 -7.43 -33.80
C GLU A 179 -23.46 -7.29 -33.49
N LEU A 180 -22.61 -7.73 -34.43
CA LEU A 180 -21.16 -7.68 -34.27
C LEU A 180 -20.63 -6.24 -34.24
N GLU A 181 -21.14 -5.34 -35.09
CA GLU A 181 -20.77 -3.93 -35.03
C GLU A 181 -21.15 -3.29 -33.69
N ASN A 182 -22.33 -3.61 -33.15
CA ASN A 182 -22.76 -3.12 -31.85
C ASN A 182 -21.87 -3.66 -30.72
N LYS A 183 -21.51 -4.96 -30.79
CA LYS A 183 -20.54 -5.56 -29.87
C LYS A 183 -19.20 -4.83 -29.93
N LYS A 184 -18.65 -4.61 -31.12
CA LYS A 184 -17.41 -3.85 -31.32
C LYS A 184 -17.49 -2.45 -30.71
N ARG A 185 -18.53 -1.68 -31.04
CA ARG A 185 -18.75 -0.33 -30.49
C ARG A 185 -18.76 -0.32 -28.95
N ARG A 186 -19.39 -1.31 -28.33
CA ARG A 186 -19.42 -1.45 -26.85
C ARG A 186 -18.05 -1.77 -26.29
N LEU A 187 -17.31 -2.72 -26.87
CA LEU A 187 -15.97 -3.09 -26.43
C LEU A 187 -15.00 -1.92 -26.55
N THR A 188 -15.01 -1.20 -27.67
CA THR A 188 -14.17 0.00 -27.87
C THR A 188 -14.47 1.08 -26.83
N LYS A 189 -15.75 1.33 -26.52
CA LYS A 189 -16.12 2.27 -25.43
C LYS A 189 -15.58 1.84 -24.08
N GLN A 190 -15.69 0.55 -23.74
CA GLN A 190 -15.14 0.02 -22.50
C GLN A 190 -13.61 0.16 -22.45
N LYS A 191 -12.92 -0.17 -23.54
CA LYS A 191 -11.45 -0.01 -23.65
C LYS A 191 -11.03 1.44 -23.42
N ASN A 192 -11.66 2.39 -24.11
CA ASN A 192 -11.34 3.81 -23.98
C ASN A 192 -11.56 4.33 -22.54
N LEU A 193 -12.65 3.90 -21.88
CA LEU A 193 -12.90 4.25 -20.49
C LEU A 193 -11.79 3.72 -19.57
N ARG A 194 -11.35 2.47 -19.77
CA ARG A 194 -10.27 1.86 -18.98
C ARG A 194 -8.93 2.54 -19.23
N GLU A 195 -8.63 2.92 -20.47
CA GLU A 195 -7.44 3.69 -20.81
C GLU A 195 -7.44 5.08 -20.14
N ASN A 196 -8.59 5.75 -20.09
CA ASN A 196 -8.73 7.03 -19.39
C ASN A 196 -8.45 6.87 -17.89
N ASN A 197 -9.04 5.86 -17.24
CA ASN A 197 -8.81 5.58 -15.83
C ASN A 197 -7.34 5.22 -15.55
N LYS A 198 -6.72 4.43 -16.44
CA LYS A 198 -5.28 4.11 -16.37
C LYS A 198 -4.42 5.37 -16.42
N ARG A 199 -4.75 6.34 -17.27
CA ARG A 199 -4.02 7.63 -17.33
C ARG A 199 -4.17 8.44 -16.04
N GLN A 200 -5.38 8.51 -15.48
CA GLN A 200 -5.61 9.19 -14.19
C GLN A 200 -4.81 8.53 -13.06
N LYS A 201 -4.79 7.19 -12.99
CA LYS A 201 -3.99 6.45 -12.00
C LYS A 201 -2.49 6.64 -12.19
N LYS A 202 -1.99 6.73 -13.43
CA LYS A 202 -0.58 7.09 -13.70
C LYS A 202 -0.23 8.48 -13.19
N GLN A 203 -1.13 9.46 -13.33
CA GLN A 203 -0.92 10.80 -12.78
C GLN A 203 -0.85 10.74 -11.25
N LEU A 204 -1.80 10.06 -10.61
CA LEU A 204 -1.81 9.88 -9.16
C LEU A 204 -0.52 9.21 -8.66
N LEU A 205 -0.03 8.18 -9.36
CA LEU A 205 1.25 7.54 -9.04
C LEU A 205 2.43 8.51 -9.11
N SER A 206 2.43 9.42 -10.10
CA SER A 206 3.46 10.47 -10.22
C SER A 206 3.41 11.42 -9.02
N ASP A 207 2.21 11.83 -8.62
CA ASP A 207 2.01 12.75 -7.49
C ASP A 207 2.47 12.09 -6.17
N VAL A 208 2.10 10.82 -5.94
CA VAL A 208 2.54 10.03 -4.78
C VAL A 208 4.07 9.89 -4.74
N ASN A 209 4.71 9.58 -5.88
CA ASN A 209 6.17 9.49 -5.94
C ASN A 209 6.86 10.84 -5.65
N SER A 210 6.27 11.95 -6.10
CA SER A 210 6.78 13.29 -5.79
C SER A 210 6.72 13.57 -4.29
N ASP A 211 5.59 13.28 -3.66
CA ASP A 211 5.41 13.51 -2.22
C ASP A 211 6.29 12.60 -1.38
N LEU A 212 6.43 11.33 -1.77
CA LEU A 212 7.35 10.39 -1.14
C LEU A 212 8.81 10.89 -1.19
N SER A 213 9.25 11.43 -2.33
CA SER A 213 10.58 12.02 -2.47
C SER A 213 10.79 13.21 -1.52
N LYS A 214 9.78 14.10 -1.38
CA LYS A 214 9.83 15.21 -0.42
C LYS A 214 9.90 14.71 1.02
N LYS A 215 9.13 13.66 1.37
CA LYS A 215 9.15 13.06 2.72
C LYS A 215 10.50 12.43 3.04
N ARG A 216 11.13 11.72 2.09
CA ARG A 216 12.49 11.18 2.25
C ARG A 216 13.51 12.29 2.49
N GLN A 217 13.46 13.37 1.70
CA GLN A 217 14.35 14.51 1.90
C GLN A 217 14.11 15.20 3.26
N ARG A 218 12.86 15.32 3.71
CA ARG A 218 12.54 15.88 5.04
C ARG A 218 13.04 14.98 6.15
N LYS A 219 12.88 13.66 6.01
CA LYS A 219 13.40 12.64 6.94
C LYS A 219 14.92 12.79 7.12
N GLU A 220 15.67 12.86 6.02
CA GLU A 220 17.14 13.04 6.06
C GLU A 220 17.54 14.34 6.77
N LYS A 221 16.86 15.45 6.47
CA LYS A 221 17.12 16.74 7.15
C LYS A 221 16.85 16.67 8.65
N LEU A 222 15.73 16.06 9.05
CA LEU A 222 15.37 15.91 10.45
C LEU A 222 16.34 14.98 11.18
N ALA A 223 16.83 13.92 10.53
CA ALA A 223 17.89 13.07 11.10
C ALA A 223 19.17 13.88 11.36
N SER A 224 19.65 14.66 10.38
CA SER A 224 20.83 15.51 10.57
C SER A 224 20.62 16.59 11.65
N GLU A 225 19.40 17.12 11.78
CA GLU A 225 19.05 18.08 12.84
C GLU A 225 19.06 17.40 14.22
N ILE A 226 18.55 16.17 14.33
CA ILE A 226 18.64 15.36 15.54
C ILE A 226 20.11 15.12 15.91
N ASP A 227 20.94 14.69 14.96
CA ASP A 227 22.37 14.41 15.18
C ASP A 227 23.14 15.66 15.66
N ALA A 228 22.82 16.82 15.10
CA ALA A 228 23.41 18.09 15.51
C ALA A 228 22.99 18.50 16.93
N LEU A 229 21.72 18.28 17.30
CA LEU A 229 21.17 18.66 18.60
C LEU A 229 21.54 17.69 19.74
N THR A 230 21.75 16.41 19.44
CA THR A 230 22.13 15.41 20.46
C THR A 230 23.62 15.40 20.77
N GLY A 231 24.43 16.03 19.89
CA GLY A 231 25.89 16.04 19.99
C GLY A 231 26.42 14.64 19.76
N ALA A 232 26.94 14.38 18.55
CA ALA A 232 27.54 13.11 18.16
C ALA A 232 28.39 12.49 19.29
N GLN A 233 27.83 11.52 20.00
CA GLN A 233 28.57 10.59 20.82
C GLN A 233 28.49 9.23 20.14
N GLU A 234 29.68 8.68 19.90
CA GLU A 234 30.03 7.45 19.18
C GLU A 234 29.46 6.18 19.83
N GLU A 235 28.15 6.12 20.03
CA GLU A 235 27.46 4.89 20.38
C GLU A 235 26.63 4.52 19.15
N GLU A 236 27.22 3.67 18.30
CA GLU A 236 26.75 3.39 16.94
C GLU A 236 25.36 2.78 16.98
N ALA A 237 24.35 3.59 16.65
CA ALA A 237 23.04 3.09 16.31
C ALA A 237 23.20 2.03 15.21
N VAL A 238 22.75 0.82 15.49
CA VAL A 238 22.84 -0.30 14.54
C VAL A 238 21.58 -0.37 13.69
N SER A 239 21.69 -0.88 12.48
CA SER A 239 20.54 -1.15 11.62
C SER A 239 19.63 -2.22 12.24
N ILE A 240 18.35 -2.23 11.85
CA ILE A 240 17.43 -3.32 12.27
C ILE A 240 17.96 -4.70 11.87
N LYS A 241 18.64 -4.79 10.73
CA LYS A 241 19.21 -6.04 10.25
C LYS A 241 20.32 -6.54 11.18
N GLU A 242 21.28 -5.69 11.54
CA GLU A 242 22.36 -6.04 12.46
C GLU A 242 21.82 -6.39 13.86
N ALA A 243 20.84 -5.61 14.35
CA ALA A 243 20.17 -5.92 15.62
C ALA A 243 19.45 -7.27 15.57
N TYR A 244 18.83 -7.61 14.43
CA TYR A 244 18.16 -8.89 14.23
C TYR A 244 19.14 -10.06 14.20
N GLU A 245 20.25 -9.93 13.46
CA GLU A 245 21.31 -10.94 13.42
C GLU A 245 21.88 -11.19 14.83
N GLN A 246 22.09 -10.13 15.63
CA GLN A 246 22.47 -10.27 17.04
C GLN A 246 21.39 -10.95 17.88
N ALA A 247 20.12 -10.66 17.62
CA ALA A 247 18.99 -11.27 18.31
C ALA A 247 18.84 -12.77 17.96
N GLU A 248 19.21 -13.21 16.76
CA GLU A 248 19.27 -14.62 16.38
C GLU A 248 20.32 -15.38 17.21
N LEU A 249 21.51 -14.80 17.36
CA LEU A 249 22.56 -15.38 18.20
C LEU A 249 22.10 -15.52 19.66
N ILE A 250 21.47 -14.49 20.21
CA ILE A 250 20.98 -14.49 21.59
C ILE A 250 19.81 -15.48 21.76
N SER A 251 18.87 -15.51 20.81
CA SER A 251 17.78 -16.49 20.79
C SER A 251 18.33 -17.92 20.83
N SER A 252 19.35 -18.21 20.01
CA SER A 252 20.04 -19.50 19.98
C SER A 252 20.70 -19.82 21.33
N LYS A 253 21.43 -18.87 21.93
CA LYS A 253 22.02 -19.01 23.28
C LYS A 253 20.96 -19.33 24.36
N LEU A 254 19.72 -18.86 24.16
CA LEU A 254 18.60 -19.08 25.08
C LEU A 254 17.67 -20.21 24.62
N HIS A 255 18.16 -21.18 23.84
CA HIS A 255 17.39 -22.34 23.38
C HIS A 255 16.10 -21.98 22.63
N ASN A 256 16.14 -20.91 21.84
CA ASN A 256 15.02 -20.38 21.06
C ASN A 256 13.78 -20.06 21.91
N LYS A 257 13.95 -19.61 23.15
CA LYS A 257 12.85 -19.22 24.03
C LYS A 257 12.29 -17.81 23.77
N ILE A 258 12.90 -17.06 22.87
CA ILE A 258 12.46 -15.73 22.48
C ILE A 258 12.66 -15.52 20.98
N SER A 259 11.67 -14.96 20.28
CA SER A 259 11.80 -14.67 18.85
C SER A 259 12.80 -13.52 18.63
N PRO A 260 13.72 -13.64 17.65
CA PRO A 260 14.63 -12.55 17.26
C PRO A 260 13.87 -11.26 16.89
N ALA A 261 12.73 -11.39 16.20
CA ALA A 261 11.88 -10.25 15.85
C ALA A 261 11.31 -9.54 17.08
N TYR A 262 10.87 -10.31 18.09
CA TYR A 262 10.35 -9.77 19.33
C TYR A 262 11.44 -9.05 20.14
N LEU A 263 12.63 -9.67 20.26
CA LEU A 263 13.75 -9.09 20.99
C LEU A 263 14.27 -7.81 20.32
N THR A 264 14.41 -7.82 19.00
CA THR A 264 14.76 -6.62 18.21
C THR A 264 13.72 -5.52 18.41
N ALA A 265 12.43 -5.86 18.37
CA ALA A 265 11.35 -4.90 18.58
C ALA A 265 11.38 -4.27 19.98
N VAL A 266 11.70 -5.04 21.04
CA VAL A 266 11.88 -4.47 22.38
C VAL A 266 12.99 -3.40 22.36
N LEU A 267 14.15 -3.72 21.79
CA LEU A 267 15.28 -2.80 21.72
C LEU A 267 15.01 -1.57 20.84
N MET A 268 14.22 -1.72 19.77
CA MET A 268 13.74 -0.59 18.96
C MET A 268 12.90 0.37 19.79
N VAL A 269 12.00 -0.17 20.63
CA VAL A 269 11.15 0.64 21.51
C VAL A 269 11.95 1.28 22.64
N GLU A 270 12.94 0.57 23.20
CA GLU A 270 13.75 1.10 24.29
C GLU A 270 14.66 2.24 23.83
N SER A 271 15.48 2.02 22.80
CA SER A 271 16.57 2.94 22.47
C SER A 271 16.66 3.26 20.97
N GLY A 272 15.75 2.75 20.16
CA GLY A 272 15.85 2.79 18.71
C GLY A 272 14.90 3.78 18.02
N SER A 273 14.61 3.45 16.77
CA SER A 273 13.63 4.08 15.90
C SER A 273 13.02 3.02 14.99
N ASN A 274 12.16 3.42 14.04
CA ASN A 274 11.67 2.51 13.00
C ASN A 274 12.75 1.94 12.06
N SER A 275 14.00 2.40 12.13
CA SER A 275 15.09 1.96 11.25
C SER A 275 16.40 1.57 11.96
N THR A 276 16.48 1.76 13.28
CA THR A 276 17.71 1.52 14.04
C THR A 276 17.43 1.07 15.48
N VAL A 277 18.44 0.49 16.13
CA VAL A 277 18.49 0.23 17.58
C VAL A 277 19.66 1.03 18.16
N GLY A 278 19.48 1.64 19.34
CA GLY A 278 20.53 2.44 19.98
C GLY A 278 20.72 3.85 19.44
N HIS A 279 19.73 4.41 18.74
CA HIS A 279 19.74 5.81 18.30
C HIS A 279 19.44 6.81 19.43
N ASN A 280 18.91 6.35 20.56
CA ASN A 280 18.41 7.20 21.64
C ASN A 280 18.64 6.57 23.03
N PHE A 281 19.84 6.70 23.57
CA PHE A 281 20.12 6.34 24.96
C PHE A 281 19.69 7.42 25.97
N GLY A 282 19.22 8.57 25.47
CA GLY A 282 18.93 9.78 26.24
C GLY A 282 20.00 10.85 26.12
N SER A 283 19.69 12.05 26.62
CA SER A 283 20.57 13.23 26.54
C SER A 283 20.90 13.84 27.91
N SER A 284 20.36 13.27 28.99
CA SER A 284 20.51 13.78 30.34
C SER A 284 21.75 13.22 31.04
N TYR A 285 22.29 13.99 31.98
CA TYR A 285 23.22 13.48 32.97
C TYR A 285 22.45 12.80 34.11
N TYR A 286 23.04 11.77 34.72
CA TYR A 286 22.34 10.91 35.66
C TYR A 286 21.73 11.64 36.87
N LYS A 287 22.42 12.65 37.44
CA LYS A 287 21.87 13.44 38.57
C LYS A 287 20.63 14.24 38.17
N ASP A 288 20.61 14.77 36.95
CA ASP A 288 19.46 15.50 36.42
C ASP A 288 18.30 14.55 36.13
N ALA A 289 18.59 13.41 35.51
CA ALA A 289 17.62 12.38 35.18
C ALA A 289 17.03 11.68 36.40
N MET A 290 17.76 11.60 37.52
CA MET A 290 17.36 10.84 38.71
C MET A 290 16.91 11.77 39.85
N THR A 291 17.85 12.42 40.56
CA THR A 291 17.52 13.23 41.74
C THR A 291 16.73 14.47 41.40
N ARG A 292 17.17 15.26 40.41
CA ARG A 292 16.44 16.47 40.01
C ARG A 292 15.05 16.11 39.51
N CYS A 293 14.95 15.03 38.75
CA CYS A 293 13.68 14.50 38.26
C CYS A 293 12.70 14.13 39.38
N LYS A 294 13.17 13.36 40.36
CA LYS A 294 12.39 12.96 41.51
C LYS A 294 11.87 14.16 42.32
N ASN A 295 12.66 15.23 42.38
CA ASN A 295 12.33 16.43 43.14
C ASN A 295 11.44 17.43 42.39
N GLN A 296 10.98 17.11 41.17
CA GLN A 296 10.02 17.94 40.44
C GLN A 296 8.67 17.98 41.15
N GLU A 297 8.01 19.14 41.14
CA GLU A 297 6.68 19.31 41.70
C GLU A 297 5.68 18.34 41.06
N GLY A 298 4.89 17.65 41.88
CA GLY A 298 3.93 16.64 41.42
C GLY A 298 4.52 15.23 41.21
N ASN A 299 5.84 15.05 41.30
CA ASN A 299 6.47 13.73 41.15
C ASN A 299 6.48 12.95 42.49
N GLY A 300 5.45 12.13 42.70
CA GLY A 300 5.31 11.28 43.90
C GLY A 300 6.07 9.94 43.87
N THR A 301 7.07 9.78 43.00
CA THR A 301 7.71 8.48 42.79
C THR A 301 8.41 7.92 44.04
N SER A 302 8.17 6.64 44.32
CA SER A 302 8.85 5.89 45.39
C SER A 302 10.23 5.36 44.98
N ILE A 303 10.66 5.57 43.73
CA ILE A 303 11.96 5.09 43.26
C ILE A 303 13.08 5.80 44.05
N PRO A 304 14.03 5.06 44.65
CA PRO A 304 15.11 5.66 45.43
C PRO A 304 16.20 6.23 44.50
N ALA A 305 16.03 7.48 44.04
CA ALA A 305 16.95 8.15 43.12
C ALA A 305 18.42 8.06 43.54
N LYS A 306 18.73 8.30 44.83
CA LYS A 306 20.11 8.21 45.32
C LYS A 306 20.73 6.81 45.14
N ARG A 307 19.94 5.74 45.34
CA ARG A 307 20.39 4.37 45.11
C ARG A 307 20.66 4.08 43.63
N GLN A 308 19.93 4.74 42.73
CA GLN A 308 20.15 4.64 41.28
C GLN A 308 21.43 5.37 40.87
N GLU A 309 21.67 6.55 41.44
CA GLU A 309 22.93 7.29 41.23
C GLU A 309 24.14 6.50 41.70
N ASP A 310 24.10 5.96 42.92
CA ASP A 310 25.21 5.17 43.47
C ASP A 310 25.48 3.91 42.61
N ALA A 311 24.41 3.28 42.09
CA ALA A 311 24.53 2.17 41.17
C ALA A 311 25.11 2.60 39.81
N PHE A 312 24.69 3.74 39.26
CA PHE A 312 25.23 4.28 38.02
C PHE A 312 26.73 4.56 38.14
N GLU A 313 27.13 5.27 39.19
CA GLU A 313 28.53 5.56 39.50
C GLU A 313 29.35 4.27 39.66
N ASN A 314 28.81 3.26 40.34
CA ASN A 314 29.46 1.96 40.47
C ASN A 314 29.67 1.29 39.09
N ILE A 315 28.63 1.27 38.24
CA ILE A 315 28.69 0.64 36.92
C ILE A 315 29.74 1.32 36.04
N VAL A 316 29.69 2.65 35.89
CA VAL A 316 30.64 3.36 35.03
C VAL A 316 32.07 3.26 35.55
N ASN A 317 32.29 3.33 36.87
CA ASN A 317 33.62 3.14 37.46
C ASN A 317 34.15 1.72 37.25
N THR A 318 33.29 0.71 37.40
CA THR A 318 33.65 -0.70 37.19
C THR A 318 34.02 -0.97 35.74
N LEU A 319 33.35 -0.33 34.79
CA LEU A 319 33.60 -0.46 33.36
C LEU A 319 34.70 0.49 32.84
N GLY A 320 35.27 1.35 33.69
CA GLY A 320 36.24 2.37 33.28
C GLY A 320 35.64 3.45 32.37
N LEU A 321 34.33 3.67 32.44
CA LEU A 321 33.58 4.66 31.66
C LEU A 321 33.43 5.98 32.40
N SER A 322 33.15 7.05 31.65
CA SER A 322 32.90 8.37 32.22
C SER A 322 31.55 8.44 32.93
N VAL A 323 31.50 9.11 34.08
CA VAL A 323 30.24 9.51 34.77
C VAL A 323 29.37 10.45 33.94
N ASN A 324 29.91 11.01 32.85
CA ASN A 324 29.17 11.86 31.91
C ASN A 324 28.41 11.07 30.84
N LYS A 325 28.43 9.73 30.89
CA LYS A 325 27.61 8.88 30.02
C LYS A 325 26.15 9.31 30.12
N LYS A 326 25.54 9.49 28.95
CA LYS A 326 24.17 9.95 28.84
C LYS A 326 23.20 8.82 29.18
N VAL A 327 22.09 9.22 29.77
CA VAL A 327 20.99 8.36 30.19
C VAL A 327 19.67 9.00 29.80
N SER A 328 18.59 8.22 29.81
CA SER A 328 17.26 8.76 29.53
C SER A 328 16.92 9.92 30.46
N SER A 329 16.28 10.92 29.86
CA SER A 329 15.80 12.10 30.57
C SER A 329 14.61 11.75 31.46
N CYS A 330 14.15 12.74 32.23
CA CYS A 330 12.89 12.62 32.97
C CYS A 330 11.75 12.14 32.06
N PRO A 331 10.89 11.23 32.54
CA PRO A 331 9.67 10.90 31.84
C PRO A 331 8.76 12.14 31.76
N TYR A 332 7.90 12.19 30.75
CA TYR A 332 7.02 13.33 30.45
C TYR A 332 6.20 13.77 31.69
N PRO A 333 5.87 15.07 31.89
CA PRO A 333 5.37 15.63 33.16
C PRO A 333 4.16 14.97 33.84
N SER A 334 3.43 14.09 33.13
CA SER A 334 2.31 13.31 33.67
C SER A 334 2.70 11.94 34.25
N TYR A 335 3.95 11.50 34.13
CA TYR A 335 4.40 10.18 34.57
C TYR A 335 5.21 10.25 35.87
N GLN A 336 4.75 9.56 36.91
CA GLN A 336 5.47 9.48 38.18
C GLN A 336 6.64 8.49 38.07
N GLY A 337 7.86 9.02 38.01
CA GLY A 337 9.05 8.20 37.80
C GLY A 337 10.34 9.00 37.88
N ILE A 338 11.44 8.36 37.49
CA ILE A 338 12.71 9.02 37.22
C ILE A 338 13.17 8.63 35.82
N GLY A 339 14.05 9.43 35.22
CA GLY A 339 14.87 8.98 34.10
C GLY A 339 16.03 8.12 34.57
N GLY A 340 17.09 8.08 33.78
CA GLY A 340 18.35 7.46 34.17
C GLY A 340 18.56 6.05 33.66
N ALA A 341 17.66 5.54 32.81
CA ALA A 341 17.86 4.29 32.10
C ALA A 341 19.03 4.41 31.11
N MET A 342 19.81 3.33 31.03
CA MET A 342 21.12 3.31 30.37
C MET A 342 21.10 2.40 29.14
N GLY A 343 21.82 2.83 28.10
CA GLY A 343 22.21 1.97 26.97
C GLY A 343 21.05 1.35 26.20
N TYR A 344 21.34 0.30 25.42
CA TYR A 344 20.40 -0.24 24.42
C TYR A 344 19.09 -0.77 25.02
N ALA A 345 19.17 -1.42 26.16
CA ALA A 345 18.02 -2.02 26.83
C ALA A 345 17.27 -1.04 27.75
N GLN A 346 17.76 0.20 27.90
CA GLN A 346 17.19 1.23 28.78
C GLN A 346 16.86 0.71 30.19
N PHE A 347 17.81 0.03 30.83
CA PHE A 347 17.65 -0.37 32.22
C PHE A 347 18.07 0.74 33.18
N LEU A 348 17.26 0.96 34.22
CA LEU A 348 17.72 1.71 35.38
C LEU A 348 18.96 1.04 36.00
N PRO A 349 19.87 1.80 36.61
CA PRO A 349 21.14 1.28 37.14
C PRO A 349 21.00 0.04 38.04
N THR A 350 20.10 0.06 39.02
CA THR A 350 19.90 -1.11 39.90
C THR A 350 19.30 -2.31 39.17
N THR A 351 18.49 -2.07 38.14
CA THR A 351 17.92 -3.12 37.30
C THR A 351 19.03 -3.78 36.48
N TRP A 352 19.91 -2.99 35.87
CA TRP A 352 21.10 -3.51 35.18
C TRP A 352 21.93 -4.40 36.10
N MET A 353 22.24 -3.95 37.31
CA MET A 353 23.04 -4.74 38.27
C MET A 353 22.40 -6.10 38.60
N SER A 354 21.07 -6.19 38.58
CA SER A 354 20.35 -7.44 38.86
C SER A 354 20.55 -8.48 37.75
N TRP A 355 20.73 -8.03 36.50
CA TRP A 355 20.89 -8.90 35.33
C TRP A 355 22.34 -9.07 34.88
N ALA A 356 23.22 -8.12 35.17
CA ALA A 356 24.62 -8.15 34.76
C ALA A 356 25.34 -9.45 35.20
N SER A 357 25.08 -9.95 36.41
CA SER A 357 25.68 -11.21 36.87
C SER A 357 25.22 -12.44 36.07
N ILE A 358 23.99 -12.43 35.54
CA ILE A 358 23.43 -13.50 34.71
C ILE A 358 23.97 -13.40 33.28
N VAL A 359 24.04 -12.18 32.73
CA VAL A 359 24.67 -11.89 31.43
C VAL A 359 26.11 -12.39 31.41
N LYS A 360 26.90 -12.07 32.45
CA LYS A 360 28.28 -12.54 32.58
C LYS A 360 28.40 -14.07 32.51
N LYS A 361 27.48 -14.79 33.17
CA LYS A 361 27.45 -16.27 33.14
C LYS A 361 27.15 -16.81 31.74
N TYR A 362 26.19 -16.23 31.02
CA TYR A 362 25.87 -16.64 29.65
C TYR A 362 27.03 -16.40 28.66
N ASN A 363 27.75 -15.28 28.83
CA ASN A 363 28.89 -14.96 27.97
C ASN A 363 30.19 -15.70 28.35
N SER A 364 30.16 -16.61 29.34
CA SER A 364 31.28 -17.49 29.71
C SER A 364 32.61 -16.76 29.99
N GLY A 365 32.54 -15.47 30.36
CA GLY A 365 33.66 -14.54 30.21
C GLY A 365 34.10 -13.81 31.48
N GLU A 366 35.38 -13.43 31.49
CA GLU A 366 36.00 -12.57 32.50
C GLU A 366 35.56 -11.10 32.38
N GLU A 367 35.18 -10.69 31.17
CA GLU A 367 34.74 -9.33 30.83
C GLU A 367 33.50 -8.89 31.61
N LEU A 368 33.43 -7.59 31.86
CA LEU A 368 32.38 -6.97 32.65
C LEU A 368 31.24 -6.54 31.72
N PRO A 369 30.01 -7.04 31.92
CA PRO A 369 28.89 -6.68 31.06
C PRO A 369 28.66 -5.17 31.00
N ASN A 370 28.49 -4.66 29.78
CA ASN A 370 28.34 -3.23 29.50
C ASN A 370 26.94 -2.89 28.95
N PRO A 371 26.15 -2.02 29.61
CA PRO A 371 24.81 -1.67 29.12
C PRO A 371 24.82 -0.91 27.79
N TRP A 372 25.95 -0.30 27.40
CA TRP A 372 26.16 0.36 26.11
C TRP A 372 26.79 -0.56 25.06
N ASN A 373 26.93 -1.86 25.32
CA ASN A 373 27.23 -2.87 24.31
C ASN A 373 25.93 -3.55 23.85
N LEU A 374 25.72 -3.68 22.54
CA LEU A 374 24.49 -4.22 21.97
C LEU A 374 24.22 -5.66 22.42
N GLU A 375 25.23 -6.53 22.35
CA GLU A 375 25.09 -7.95 22.71
C GLU A 375 24.73 -8.10 24.19
N ASP A 376 25.49 -7.44 25.09
CA ASP A 376 25.25 -7.52 26.53
C ASP A 376 23.87 -6.99 26.92
N ALA A 377 23.49 -5.84 26.37
CA ALA A 377 22.21 -5.21 26.67
C ALA A 377 21.04 -6.02 26.11
N MET A 378 21.14 -6.49 24.87
CA MET A 378 20.12 -7.32 24.24
C MET A 378 19.99 -8.67 24.96
N LEU A 379 21.10 -9.27 25.40
CA LEU A 379 21.08 -10.49 26.21
C LEU A 379 20.43 -10.23 27.58
N ALA A 380 20.74 -9.11 28.24
CA ALA A 380 20.10 -8.73 29.49
C ALA A 380 18.58 -8.56 29.33
N ALA A 381 18.14 -7.95 28.21
CA ALA A 381 16.73 -7.81 27.89
C ALA A 381 16.05 -9.17 27.66
N ALA A 382 16.69 -10.05 26.89
CA ALA A 382 16.19 -11.39 26.60
C ALA A 382 16.05 -12.23 27.88
N VAL A 383 17.08 -12.22 28.74
CA VAL A 383 17.10 -12.92 30.03
C VAL A 383 15.99 -12.39 30.94
N LYS A 384 15.80 -11.07 31.04
CA LYS A 384 14.72 -10.47 31.84
C LYS A 384 13.33 -10.85 31.31
N LEU A 385 13.13 -10.85 29.99
CA LEU A 385 11.84 -11.18 29.37
C LEU A 385 11.47 -12.66 29.59
N THR A 386 12.45 -13.55 29.43
CA THR A 386 12.27 -15.00 29.52
C THR A 386 12.45 -15.56 30.93
N ASN A 387 12.89 -14.77 31.91
CA ASN A 387 13.36 -15.26 33.21
C ASN A 387 14.45 -16.35 33.11
N ALA A 388 15.21 -16.43 32.02
CA ALA A 388 16.21 -17.48 31.84
C ALA A 388 17.36 -17.37 32.85
N ASN A 389 17.87 -18.50 33.35
CA ASN A 389 19.00 -18.52 34.27
C ASN A 389 19.93 -19.71 33.97
N PRO A 390 21.24 -19.50 33.77
CA PRO A 390 22.18 -20.59 33.49
C PRO A 390 22.26 -21.64 34.61
N SER A 391 21.84 -21.30 35.83
CA SER A 391 21.96 -22.17 37.00
C SER A 391 20.77 -23.11 37.19
N ILE A 392 19.56 -22.77 36.72
CA ILE A 392 18.33 -23.56 36.90
C ILE A 392 17.35 -23.20 35.77
N GLU A 393 16.95 -24.18 34.95
CA GLU A 393 15.88 -24.11 33.92
C GLU A 393 16.09 -23.19 32.68
N HIS A 394 15.65 -23.67 31.51
CA HIS A 394 15.51 -22.85 30.30
C HIS A 394 14.24 -22.01 30.47
N GLY A 395 14.36 -20.68 30.45
CA GLY A 395 13.29 -19.73 30.79
C GLY A 395 11.97 -19.90 30.01
N ASP A 396 11.01 -19.05 30.35
CA ASP A 396 9.69 -18.99 29.74
C ASP A 396 9.74 -18.90 28.21
N ASP A 397 8.92 -19.71 27.55
CA ASP A 397 8.83 -19.74 26.09
C ASP A 397 7.92 -18.62 25.57
N LEU A 398 8.54 -17.61 24.95
CA LEU A 398 7.85 -16.45 24.39
C LEU A 398 7.62 -16.57 22.89
N THR A 399 7.94 -17.69 22.24
CA THR A 399 7.83 -17.83 20.78
C THR A 399 6.39 -18.06 20.31
N SER A 400 5.58 -18.79 21.09
CA SER A 400 4.23 -19.21 20.69
C SER A 400 3.11 -18.56 21.51
N ASN A 401 3.42 -17.89 22.62
CA ASN A 401 2.42 -17.35 23.54
C ASN A 401 2.36 -15.81 23.51
N GLN A 402 1.46 -15.26 22.68
CA GLN A 402 1.26 -13.81 22.55
C GLN A 402 0.81 -13.16 23.88
N GLY A 403 -0.05 -13.83 24.65
CA GLY A 403 -0.51 -13.34 25.95
C GLY A 403 0.65 -13.20 26.95
N LEU A 404 1.52 -14.20 26.98
CA LEU A 404 2.73 -14.17 27.81
C LEU A 404 3.72 -13.12 27.31
N ARG A 405 3.98 -13.01 26.00
CA ARG A 405 4.79 -11.91 25.44
C ARG A 405 4.29 -10.55 25.91
N ARG A 406 2.99 -10.29 25.75
CA ARG A 406 2.35 -9.05 26.20
C ARG A 406 2.57 -8.82 27.70
N GLN A 407 2.36 -9.84 28.52
CA GLN A 407 2.59 -9.75 29.96
C GLN A 407 4.05 -9.42 30.30
N ARG A 408 5.02 -10.06 29.62
CA ARG A 408 6.45 -9.81 29.80
C ARG A 408 6.87 -8.41 29.37
N ALA A 409 6.33 -7.89 28.27
CA ALA A 409 6.54 -6.50 27.87
C ALA A 409 6.07 -5.52 28.97
N LEU A 410 4.87 -5.72 29.53
CA LEU A 410 4.36 -4.86 30.60
C LEU A 410 5.27 -4.91 31.85
N GLN A 411 5.71 -6.11 32.25
CA GLN A 411 6.65 -6.29 33.34
C GLN A 411 8.02 -5.67 33.05
N TYR A 412 8.46 -5.67 31.79
CA TYR A 412 9.72 -5.08 31.38
C TYR A 412 9.77 -3.58 31.69
N LEU A 413 8.73 -2.83 31.36
CA LEU A 413 8.64 -1.39 31.62
C LEU A 413 8.46 -1.04 33.12
N GLY A 414 8.04 -2.00 33.95
CA GLY A 414 7.91 -1.82 35.39
C GLY A 414 6.47 -1.83 35.93
N GLY A 415 5.49 -2.38 35.20
CA GLY A 415 4.13 -2.57 35.74
C GLY A 415 3.11 -3.13 34.75
N GLY A 416 2.06 -3.80 35.26
CA GLY A 416 1.05 -4.51 34.46
C GLY A 416 0.02 -3.64 33.71
N SER A 417 0.09 -2.32 33.78
CA SER A 417 -0.97 -1.40 33.33
C SER A 417 -0.65 -0.63 32.04
N HIS A 418 0.56 -0.72 31.49
CA HIS A 418 1.00 0.09 30.34
C HIS A 418 0.69 -0.56 28.99
N GLY A 419 -0.59 -0.79 28.71
CA GLY A 419 -1.03 -1.49 27.49
C GLY A 419 -0.51 -0.91 26.18
N TRP A 420 -0.27 0.41 26.12
CA TRP A 420 0.31 1.11 24.97
C TRP A 420 1.72 0.61 24.62
N TYR A 421 2.54 0.31 25.63
CA TYR A 421 3.94 -0.11 25.45
C TYR A 421 4.01 -1.49 24.81
N ALA A 422 3.21 -2.43 25.31
CA ALA A 422 3.11 -3.76 24.72
C ALA A 422 2.53 -3.75 23.29
N ASN A 423 1.59 -2.81 23.00
CA ASN A 423 1.08 -2.62 21.64
C ASN A 423 2.17 -2.07 20.72
N HIS A 424 2.99 -1.13 21.20
CA HIS A 424 4.08 -0.54 20.45
C HIS A 424 5.15 -1.58 20.10
N ILE A 425 5.56 -2.43 21.07
CA ILE A 425 6.44 -3.58 20.78
C ILE A 425 5.82 -4.52 19.75
N SER A 426 4.52 -4.83 19.86
CA SER A 426 3.85 -5.71 18.89
C SER A 426 3.85 -5.11 17.47
N SER A 427 3.63 -3.80 17.33
CA SER A 427 3.73 -3.10 16.05
C SER A 427 5.16 -3.14 15.49
N SER A 428 6.15 -2.83 16.33
CA SER A 428 7.57 -2.88 15.96
C SER A 428 8.00 -4.30 15.58
N MET A 429 7.48 -5.34 16.23
CA MET A 429 7.74 -6.73 15.87
C MET A 429 7.21 -7.08 14.48
N LYS A 430 5.99 -6.65 14.13
CA LYS A 430 5.45 -6.82 12.77
C LYS A 430 6.31 -6.10 11.74
N ARG A 431 6.82 -4.91 12.07
CA ARG A 431 7.77 -4.17 11.22
C ARG A 431 9.06 -4.95 11.02
N VAL A 432 9.69 -5.46 12.08
CA VAL A 432 10.92 -6.26 11.98
C VAL A 432 10.71 -7.47 11.08
N LYS A 433 9.62 -8.22 11.29
CA LYS A 433 9.25 -9.36 10.44
C LYS A 433 9.14 -8.99 8.97
N ARG A 434 8.40 -7.91 8.64
CA ARG A 434 8.29 -7.40 7.27
C ARG A 434 9.66 -7.06 6.66
N LEU A 435 10.54 -6.41 7.42
CA LEU A 435 11.88 -6.02 6.95
C LEU A 435 12.78 -7.23 6.69
N MET A 436 12.68 -8.27 7.52
CA MET A 436 13.49 -9.49 7.38
C MET A 436 12.93 -10.47 6.35
N GLY A 437 11.78 -10.18 5.75
CA GLY A 437 11.09 -11.12 4.85
C GLY A 437 10.51 -12.32 5.59
N ASP A 438 10.38 -12.23 6.91
CA ASP A 438 9.81 -13.27 7.75
C ASP A 438 8.28 -13.15 7.73
N THR A 439 7.62 -14.12 7.09
CA THR A 439 6.17 -14.16 6.90
C THR A 439 5.45 -15.05 7.91
N GLU A 440 6.14 -15.53 8.94
CA GLU A 440 5.52 -16.23 10.06
C GLU A 440 4.73 -15.23 10.91
N ASP A 441 3.53 -14.87 10.47
CA ASP A 441 2.31 -14.62 11.26
C ASP A 441 1.22 -14.19 10.28
N ASN A 442 0.69 -15.14 9.50
CA ASN A 442 -0.69 -15.04 9.02
C ASN A 442 -1.62 -15.28 10.22
N GLU A 443 -1.59 -14.38 11.19
CA GLU A 443 -2.52 -14.38 12.31
C GLU A 443 -3.76 -13.60 11.89
N SER A 444 -4.82 -14.36 11.58
CA SER A 444 -6.18 -13.85 11.46
C SER A 444 -6.52 -13.04 12.69
N SER A 445 -6.91 -11.78 12.49
CA SER A 445 -7.70 -11.04 13.47
C SER A 445 -9.02 -11.78 13.65
N THR A 446 -9.11 -12.61 14.69
CA THR A 446 -10.39 -13.03 15.25
C THR A 446 -10.54 -12.31 16.57
N ASP A 447 -11.41 -11.30 16.55
CA ASP A 447 -12.11 -10.74 17.70
C ASP A 447 -12.79 -11.82 18.55
#